data_AF-A0A918VVB8-F1
#
_entry.id   AF-A0A918VVB8-F1
#
_cell.length_a   1.000
_cell.length_b   1.000
_cell.length_c   1.000
_cell.angle_alpha   90.00
_cell.angle_beta   90.00
_cell.angle_gamma   90.00
#
_symmetry.space_group_name_H-M   'P 1'
#
loop_
_entity.id
_entity.type
_entity.pdbx_description
1 polymer ?
#
loop_
_entity_poly.entity_id
_entity_poly.type
_entity_poly.pdbx_seq_one_letter_code
_entity_poly.pdbx_strand_id
1 'polypeptide(L)'
;MKNLFVFSFFLITTITLSQSAKEKRFKQDVARLVEEMESMYTIDKLLLEYSSVISYNRSDTVRIDNLSERLGIVETANKKIINDSLTDYIFKNHINPKYGEHSVRMIAIIKKYGFPGKERIRLYYDKEFRDPKFMPYRLLENAPLEHSIKLKKLLRKELKKGRINKCTYGNLMWRLSRPMDTQILLDNGYVMEEKDGVPHFKPDCE
;
A
#
# COMPACT_ATOMS: atom_id res chain seq x y z
N MET A 1 -17.07 42.36 8.66
CA MET A 1 -15.79 41.95 8.05
C MET A 1 -14.69 41.60 9.08
N LYS A 2 -14.53 42.35 10.20
CA LYS A 2 -13.54 42.03 11.26
C LYS A 2 -13.69 40.60 11.87
N ASN A 3 -14.92 40.16 12.13
CA ASN A 3 -15.18 38.85 12.73
C ASN A 3 -14.86 37.66 11.78
N LEU A 4 -14.91 37.86 10.45
CA LEU A 4 -14.60 36.82 9.47
C LEU A 4 -13.09 36.53 9.39
N PHE A 5 -12.27 37.57 9.56
CA PHE A 5 -10.80 37.47 9.60
C PHE A 5 -10.31 36.73 10.85
N VAL A 6 -10.93 36.97 12.02
CA VAL A 6 -10.58 36.29 13.27
C VAL A 6 -10.91 34.79 13.19
N PHE A 7 -12.04 34.42 12.61
CA PHE A 7 -12.41 33.02 12.38
C PHE A 7 -11.47 32.31 11.39
N SER A 8 -11.09 32.99 10.30
CA SER A 8 -10.13 32.45 9.33
C SER A 8 -8.75 32.22 9.97
N PHE A 9 -8.28 33.16 10.81
CA PHE A 9 -6.99 33.06 11.49
C PHE A 9 -6.96 31.92 12.54
N PHE A 10 -8.04 31.71 13.29
CA PHE A 10 -8.17 30.59 14.24
C PHE A 10 -8.21 29.21 13.55
N LEU A 11 -8.79 29.11 12.37
CA LEU A 11 -8.81 27.87 11.57
C LEU A 11 -7.41 27.50 11.05
N ILE A 12 -6.62 28.49 10.63
CA ILE A 12 -5.28 28.24 10.07
C ILE A 12 -4.28 27.80 11.17
N THR A 13 -4.35 28.39 12.36
CA THR A 13 -3.44 28.05 13.48
C THR A 13 -3.70 26.65 14.05
N THR A 14 -4.95 26.23 14.13
CA THR A 14 -5.30 24.88 14.64
C THR A 14 -4.88 23.76 13.68
N ILE A 15 -4.96 23.98 12.37
CA ILE A 15 -4.54 23.01 11.35
C ILE A 15 -3.01 22.83 11.36
N THR A 16 -2.26 23.93 11.44
CA THR A 16 -0.79 23.92 11.46
C THR A 16 -0.23 23.25 12.73
N LEU A 17 -0.82 23.50 13.90
CA LEU A 17 -0.45 22.86 15.17
C LEU A 17 -0.72 21.34 15.19
N SER A 18 -1.84 20.89 14.62
CA SER A 18 -2.15 19.44 14.53
C SER A 18 -1.16 18.69 13.63
N GLN A 19 -0.75 19.35 12.53
CA GLN A 19 0.22 18.81 11.59
C GLN A 19 1.62 18.71 12.21
N SER A 20 2.07 19.75 12.92
CA SER A 20 3.37 19.74 13.60
C SER A 20 3.45 18.69 14.71
N ALA A 21 2.35 18.47 15.45
CA ALA A 21 2.30 17.44 16.49
C ALA A 21 2.38 16.00 15.92
N LYS A 22 1.71 15.73 14.78
CA LYS A 22 1.85 14.45 14.09
C LYS A 22 3.27 14.23 13.58
N GLU A 23 3.91 15.28 13.08
CA GLU A 23 5.28 15.20 12.55
C GLU A 23 6.30 14.91 13.64
N LYS A 24 6.22 15.61 14.77
CA LYS A 24 7.08 15.37 15.93
C LYS A 24 7.00 13.91 16.39
N ARG A 25 5.79 13.37 16.52
CA ARG A 25 5.58 11.96 16.89
C ARG A 25 6.12 10.99 15.85
N PHE A 26 5.95 11.31 14.56
CA PHE A 26 6.46 10.46 13.48
C PHE A 26 7.99 10.39 13.52
N LYS A 27 8.68 11.53 13.63
CA LYS A 27 10.13 11.61 13.76
C LYS A 27 10.65 10.79 14.94
N GLN A 28 9.98 10.84 16.09
CA GLN A 28 10.37 10.09 17.29
C GLN A 28 10.23 8.57 17.12
N ASP A 29 9.19 8.12 16.43
CA ASP A 29 8.84 6.70 16.36
C ASP A 29 9.26 6.03 15.03
N VAL A 30 9.87 6.78 14.09
CA VAL A 30 10.06 6.34 12.70
C VAL A 30 10.81 5.02 12.59
N ALA A 31 11.88 4.80 13.37
CA ALA A 31 12.68 3.58 13.30
C ALA A 31 11.84 2.34 13.63
N ARG A 32 11.09 2.40 14.74
CA ARG A 32 10.18 1.34 15.17
C ARG A 32 9.05 1.12 14.14
N LEU A 33 8.50 2.20 13.57
CA LEU A 33 7.46 2.11 12.56
C LEU A 33 7.97 1.43 11.29
N VAL A 34 9.19 1.74 10.84
CA VAL A 34 9.81 1.10 9.67
C VAL A 34 9.99 -0.39 9.93
N GLU A 35 10.61 -0.78 11.05
CA GLU A 35 10.82 -2.19 11.38
C GLU A 35 9.50 -2.98 11.43
N GLU A 36 8.47 -2.39 12.01
CA GLU A 36 7.13 -3.00 12.06
C GLU A 36 6.51 -3.15 10.67
N MET A 37 6.56 -2.10 9.83
CA MET A 37 5.99 -2.15 8.48
C MET A 37 6.77 -3.08 7.54
N GLU A 38 8.09 -3.16 7.66
CA GLU A 38 8.91 -4.12 6.91
C GLU A 38 8.61 -5.56 7.32
N SER A 39 8.35 -5.79 8.61
CA SER A 39 7.95 -7.11 9.10
C SER A 39 6.59 -7.51 8.54
N MET A 40 5.59 -6.61 8.59
CA MET A 40 4.28 -6.84 7.96
C MET A 40 4.41 -7.10 6.45
N TYR A 41 5.25 -6.33 5.75
CA TYR A 41 5.46 -6.48 4.30
C TYR A 41 6.10 -7.82 3.95
N THR A 42 7.07 -8.25 4.76
CA THR A 42 7.72 -9.56 4.61
C THR A 42 6.72 -10.69 4.80
N ILE A 43 5.84 -10.59 5.82
CA ILE A 43 4.77 -11.57 6.07
C ILE A 43 3.82 -11.63 4.87
N ASP A 44 3.35 -10.49 4.36
CA ASP A 44 2.45 -10.44 3.21
C ASP A 44 3.06 -11.08 1.96
N LYS A 45 4.36 -10.85 1.73
CA LYS A 45 5.12 -11.45 0.62
C LYS A 45 5.25 -12.97 0.77
N LEU A 46 5.64 -13.44 1.96
CA LEU A 46 5.79 -14.87 2.24
C LEU A 46 4.45 -15.62 2.14
N LEU A 47 3.35 -15.02 2.56
CA LEU A 47 2.01 -15.61 2.43
C LEU A 47 1.58 -15.75 0.97
N LEU A 48 1.89 -14.75 0.14
CA LEU A 48 1.65 -14.81 -1.31
C LEU A 48 2.50 -15.89 -1.97
N GLU A 49 3.79 -15.94 -1.66
CA GLU A 49 4.70 -16.97 -2.16
C GLU A 49 4.27 -18.37 -1.71
N TYR A 50 3.84 -18.53 -0.46
CA TYR A 50 3.32 -19.80 0.04
C TYR A 50 2.05 -20.23 -0.70
N SER A 51 1.11 -19.32 -0.95
CA SER A 51 -0.10 -19.65 -1.74
C SER A 51 0.24 -20.08 -3.14
N SER A 52 1.17 -19.40 -3.82
CA SER A 52 1.55 -19.77 -5.18
C SER A 52 2.15 -21.19 -5.19
N VAL A 53 3.05 -21.52 -4.27
CA VAL A 53 3.66 -22.85 -4.18
C VAL A 53 2.63 -23.97 -3.98
N ILE A 54 1.59 -23.76 -3.16
CA ILE A 54 0.58 -24.80 -2.88
C ILE A 54 -0.40 -24.99 -4.04
N SER A 55 -0.68 -23.94 -4.79
CA SER A 55 -1.54 -24.00 -5.97
C SER A 55 -0.91 -24.78 -7.13
N TYR A 56 0.39 -25.14 -7.05
CA TYR A 56 1.14 -25.87 -8.09
C TYR A 56 1.70 -27.23 -7.61
N ASN A 57 1.96 -28.15 -8.56
CA ASN A 57 2.46 -29.51 -8.27
C ASN A 57 3.83 -29.48 -7.57
N ARG A 58 3.97 -30.15 -6.43
CA ARG A 58 5.22 -30.25 -5.64
C ARG A 58 6.34 -31.07 -6.31
N SER A 59 6.11 -31.70 -7.47
CA SER A 59 7.11 -32.55 -8.15
C SER A 59 8.30 -31.80 -8.74
N ASP A 60 8.19 -30.48 -8.96
CA ASP A 60 9.21 -29.70 -9.68
C ASP A 60 9.95 -28.71 -8.76
N THR A 61 10.14 -29.06 -7.48
CA THR A 61 10.80 -28.20 -6.49
C THR A 61 12.32 -28.23 -6.61
N VAL A 62 12.85 -27.54 -7.61
CA VAL A 62 14.25 -27.05 -7.55
C VAL A 62 14.29 -25.86 -6.59
N ARG A 63 14.97 -26.10 -5.45
CA ARG A 63 15.44 -25.17 -4.40
C ARG A 63 15.03 -23.70 -4.54
N ILE A 64 14.30 -23.27 -3.50
CA ILE A 64 13.81 -21.91 -3.19
C ILE A 64 14.94 -20.87 -3.03
N ASP A 65 16.21 -21.26 -3.09
CA ASP A 65 17.35 -20.39 -2.79
C ASP A 65 17.76 -19.44 -3.95
N ASN A 66 17.19 -19.56 -5.15
CA ASN A 66 17.72 -18.87 -6.35
C ASN A 66 16.69 -18.11 -7.23
N LEU A 67 15.49 -17.80 -6.73
CA LEU A 67 14.53 -16.99 -7.49
C LEU A 67 14.93 -15.50 -7.51
N SER A 68 16.00 -15.22 -8.26
CA SER A 68 16.40 -13.88 -8.66
C SER A 68 15.40 -13.28 -9.66
N GLU A 69 15.44 -11.95 -9.74
CA GLU A 69 14.44 -10.98 -10.19
C GLU A 69 13.78 -11.12 -11.58
N ARG A 70 13.94 -12.21 -12.33
CA ARG A 70 13.47 -12.30 -13.73
C ARG A 70 12.58 -13.49 -14.12
N LEU A 71 12.24 -14.42 -13.23
CA LEU A 71 11.43 -15.60 -13.61
C LEU A 71 9.95 -15.57 -13.18
N GLY A 72 9.54 -14.64 -12.31
CA GLY A 72 8.20 -14.67 -11.69
C GLY A 72 6.98 -14.38 -12.58
N ILE A 73 7.16 -13.93 -13.83
CA ILE A 73 6.05 -13.52 -14.72
C ILE A 73 5.89 -14.43 -15.94
N VAL A 74 6.96 -15.13 -16.38
CA VAL A 74 6.90 -15.94 -17.61
C VAL A 74 6.66 -17.44 -17.32
N GLU A 75 7.04 -17.94 -16.14
CA GLU A 75 6.86 -19.36 -15.80
C GLU A 75 5.50 -19.73 -15.20
N THR A 76 4.67 -18.74 -14.84
CA THR A 76 3.32 -18.95 -14.29
C THR A 76 2.25 -19.06 -15.38
N ALA A 77 2.49 -18.54 -16.58
CA ALA A 77 1.49 -18.54 -17.67
C ALA A 77 1.16 -19.94 -18.23
N ASN A 78 2.02 -20.94 -17.99
CA ASN A 78 1.87 -22.30 -18.53
C ASN A 78 1.55 -23.38 -17.48
N LYS A 79 1.33 -23.02 -16.21
CA LYS A 79 1.13 -24.01 -15.13
C LYS A 79 -0.35 -24.10 -14.74
N LYS A 80 -0.93 -25.29 -14.95
CA LYS A 80 -2.32 -25.64 -14.62
C LYS A 80 -2.53 -25.54 -13.10
N ILE A 81 -3.44 -24.68 -12.66
CA ILE A 81 -3.87 -24.61 -11.26
C ILE A 81 -4.59 -25.93 -10.92
N ILE A 82 -4.09 -26.65 -9.90
CA ILE A 82 -4.54 -28.02 -9.63
C ILE A 82 -5.67 -28.05 -8.60
N ASN A 83 -5.78 -27.05 -7.72
CA ASN A 83 -6.78 -27.06 -6.65
C ASN A 83 -7.27 -25.65 -6.28
N ASP A 84 -8.27 -25.18 -7.02
CA ASP A 84 -8.92 -23.89 -6.77
C ASP A 84 -9.55 -23.84 -5.36
N SER A 85 -10.14 -24.95 -4.89
CA SER A 85 -10.82 -24.99 -3.59
C SER A 85 -9.87 -24.83 -2.39
N LEU A 86 -8.67 -25.42 -2.47
CA LEU A 86 -7.64 -25.27 -1.45
C LEU A 86 -7.03 -23.86 -1.51
N THR A 87 -6.81 -23.33 -2.71
CA THR A 87 -6.29 -21.97 -2.91
C THR A 87 -7.24 -20.93 -2.31
N ASP A 88 -8.54 -21.05 -2.59
CA ASP A 88 -9.58 -20.21 -2.01
C ASP A 88 -9.66 -20.35 -0.49
N TYR A 89 -9.58 -21.59 0.02
CA TYR A 89 -9.56 -21.83 1.46
C TYR A 89 -8.36 -21.15 2.15
N ILE A 90 -7.15 -21.30 1.60
CA ILE A 90 -5.94 -20.70 2.15
C ILE A 90 -6.01 -19.19 2.09
N PHE A 91 -6.43 -18.64 0.95
CA PHE A 91 -6.60 -17.20 0.82
C PHE A 91 -7.59 -16.65 1.84
N LYS A 92 -8.78 -17.26 1.95
CA LYS A 92 -9.84 -16.82 2.84
C LYS A 92 -9.47 -16.94 4.32
N ASN A 93 -8.81 -18.03 4.73
CA ASN A 93 -8.60 -18.34 6.14
C ASN A 93 -7.21 -17.98 6.68
N HIS A 94 -6.21 -17.75 5.81
CA HIS A 94 -4.84 -17.48 6.24
C HIS A 94 -4.28 -16.15 5.71
N ILE A 95 -4.59 -15.78 4.46
CA ILE A 95 -4.00 -14.59 3.83
C ILE A 95 -4.86 -13.34 4.08
N ASN A 96 -6.13 -13.38 3.70
CA ASN A 96 -7.05 -12.27 3.84
C ASN A 96 -7.20 -11.78 5.29
N PRO A 97 -7.21 -12.65 6.33
CA PRO A 97 -7.19 -12.20 7.73
C PRO A 97 -5.93 -11.40 8.08
N LYS A 98 -4.75 -11.80 7.58
CA LYS A 98 -3.50 -11.05 7.79
C LYS A 98 -3.50 -9.70 7.10
N TYR A 99 -4.05 -9.61 5.88
CA TYR A 99 -4.29 -8.31 5.25
C TYR A 99 -5.25 -7.43 6.06
N GLY A 100 -6.24 -8.02 6.71
CA GLY A 100 -7.12 -7.32 7.67
C GLY A 100 -6.35 -6.74 8.86
N GLU A 101 -5.57 -7.58 9.54
CA GLU A 101 -4.72 -7.16 10.67
C GLU A 101 -3.77 -6.02 10.28
N HIS A 102 -3.05 -6.16 9.16
CA HIS A 102 -2.12 -5.14 8.66
C HIS A 102 -2.86 -3.85 8.25
N SER A 103 -4.04 -3.95 7.65
CA SER A 103 -4.89 -2.80 7.32
C SER A 103 -5.32 -2.04 8.57
N VAL A 104 -5.78 -2.74 9.61
CA VAL A 104 -6.13 -2.15 10.91
C VAL A 104 -4.93 -1.42 11.49
N ARG A 105 -3.74 -2.03 11.44
CA ARG A 105 -2.51 -1.43 11.95
C ARG A 105 -2.12 -0.18 11.17
N MET A 106 -2.13 -0.24 9.84
CA MET A 106 -1.83 0.90 8.97
C MET A 106 -2.82 2.06 9.16
N ILE A 107 -4.11 1.77 9.34
CA ILE A 107 -5.10 2.78 9.72
C ILE A 107 -4.72 3.48 11.02
N ALA A 108 -4.27 2.72 12.04
CA ALA A 108 -3.82 3.29 13.30
C ALA A 108 -2.56 4.16 13.13
N ILE A 109 -1.60 3.72 12.30
CA ILE A 109 -0.40 4.51 11.95
C ILE A 109 -0.82 5.83 11.30
N ILE A 110 -1.64 5.79 10.25
CA ILE A 110 -2.03 6.98 9.50
C ILE A 110 -2.84 7.95 10.38
N LYS A 111 -3.73 7.44 11.24
CA LYS A 111 -4.46 8.28 12.19
C LYS A 111 -3.51 8.99 13.16
N LYS A 112 -2.56 8.28 13.76
CA LYS A 112 -1.68 8.81 14.81
C LYS A 112 -0.55 9.70 14.27
N TYR A 113 0.07 9.30 13.16
CA TYR A 113 1.29 9.89 12.61
C TYR A 113 1.08 10.57 11.25
N GLY A 114 0.04 10.18 10.52
CA GLY A 114 -0.12 10.53 9.10
C GLY A 114 0.41 9.46 8.17
N PHE A 115 0.17 9.64 6.87
CA PHE A 115 0.63 8.71 5.84
C PHE A 115 2.15 8.52 5.89
N PRO A 116 2.65 7.28 6.04
CA PRO A 116 4.08 7.00 6.09
C PRO A 116 4.63 6.75 4.68
N GLY A 117 4.61 7.77 3.81
CA GLY A 117 5.22 7.67 2.47
C GLY A 117 6.73 7.38 2.55
N LYS A 118 7.29 6.73 1.52
CA LYS A 118 8.72 6.36 1.49
C LYS A 118 9.61 7.58 1.62
N GLU A 119 9.26 8.64 0.90
CA GLU A 119 9.94 9.94 0.88
C GLU A 119 9.91 10.57 2.28
N ARG A 120 8.75 10.53 2.94
CA ARG A 120 8.58 11.07 4.29
C ARG A 120 9.39 10.27 5.33
N ILE A 121 9.42 8.95 5.21
CA ILE A 121 10.26 8.10 6.08
C ILE A 121 11.72 8.50 5.96
N ARG A 122 12.22 8.69 4.73
CA ARG A 122 13.62 9.04 4.46
C ARG A 122 14.05 10.41 5.00
N LEU A 123 13.12 11.28 5.39
CA LEU A 123 13.46 12.51 6.12
C LEU A 123 14.00 12.26 7.53
N TYR A 124 13.68 11.12 8.14
CA TYR A 124 13.99 10.83 9.55
C TYR A 124 14.59 9.45 9.80
N TYR A 125 14.63 8.58 8.80
CA TYR A 125 15.21 7.25 8.87
C TYR A 125 16.40 7.16 7.92
N ASP A 126 17.58 7.03 8.50
CA ASP A 126 18.90 7.08 7.83
C ASP A 126 19.44 5.71 7.43
N LYS A 127 18.80 4.63 7.87
CA LYS A 127 19.17 3.26 7.49
C LYS A 127 18.53 2.85 6.18
N GLU A 128 19.14 1.86 5.53
CA GLU A 128 18.52 1.20 4.39
C GLU A 128 17.34 0.31 4.79
N PHE A 129 16.39 0.20 3.87
CA PHE A 129 15.30 -0.76 4.00
C PHE A 129 15.85 -2.17 3.79
N ARG A 130 15.37 -3.14 4.56
CA ARG A 130 15.72 -4.57 4.44
C ARG A 130 15.40 -5.10 3.04
N ASP A 131 14.27 -4.68 2.48
CA ASP A 131 13.92 -4.91 1.07
C ASP A 131 13.95 -3.56 0.32
N PRO A 132 14.82 -3.35 -0.68
CA PRO A 132 14.87 -2.11 -1.46
C PRO A 132 13.54 -1.76 -2.16
N LYS A 133 12.71 -2.77 -2.42
CA LYS A 133 11.38 -2.65 -3.04
C LYS A 133 10.28 -2.36 -2.02
N PHE A 134 10.61 -2.28 -0.73
CA PHE A 134 9.67 -1.92 0.31
C PHE A 134 9.05 -0.56 0.02
N MET A 135 7.71 -0.56 -0.04
CA MET A 135 6.89 0.64 -0.15
C MET A 135 5.75 0.50 0.86
N PRO A 136 5.69 1.34 1.91
CA PRO A 136 4.72 1.19 3.00
C PRO A 136 3.26 1.11 2.55
N TYR A 137 2.92 1.76 1.43
CA TYR A 137 1.56 1.76 0.92
C TYR A 137 1.11 0.40 0.36
N ARG A 138 2.04 -0.49 0.01
CA ARG A 138 1.71 -1.83 -0.51
C ARG A 138 0.92 -2.68 0.47
N LEU A 139 1.10 -2.44 1.77
CA LEU A 139 0.33 -3.04 2.87
C LEU A 139 -1.18 -2.73 2.81
N LEU A 140 -1.58 -1.75 1.99
CA LEU A 140 -2.98 -1.35 1.82
C LEU A 140 -3.59 -1.83 0.50
N GLU A 141 -2.79 -2.37 -0.44
CA GLU A 141 -3.28 -2.77 -1.76
C GLU A 141 -4.29 -3.93 -1.68
N ASN A 142 -4.06 -4.85 -0.74
CA ASN A 142 -4.91 -6.04 -0.57
C ASN A 142 -5.87 -5.92 0.62
N ALA A 143 -6.14 -4.70 1.09
CA ALA A 143 -7.01 -4.49 2.25
C ALA A 143 -8.40 -5.12 2.02
N PRO A 144 -8.94 -5.87 3.01
CA PRO A 144 -10.29 -6.40 2.95
C PRO A 144 -11.35 -5.31 2.73
N LEU A 145 -12.46 -5.68 2.08
CA LEU A 145 -13.53 -4.74 1.72
C LEU A 145 -14.08 -3.96 2.93
N GLU A 146 -14.17 -4.62 4.09
CA GLU A 146 -14.61 -4.01 5.36
C GLU A 146 -13.77 -2.80 5.81
N HIS A 147 -12.51 -2.72 5.38
CA HIS A 147 -11.62 -1.60 5.70
C HIS A 147 -11.58 -0.53 4.61
N SER A 148 -12.05 -0.85 3.40
CA SER A 148 -11.92 0.00 2.21
C SER A 148 -12.56 1.39 2.39
N ILE A 149 -13.79 1.48 2.93
CA ILE A 149 -14.50 2.76 3.13
C ILE A 149 -13.71 3.67 4.06
N LYS A 150 -13.20 3.10 5.17
CA LYS A 150 -12.42 3.83 6.17
C LYS A 150 -11.08 4.29 5.60
N LEU A 151 -10.40 3.43 4.84
CA LEU A 151 -9.14 3.75 4.16
C LEU A 151 -9.34 4.85 3.13
N LYS A 152 -10.32 4.76 2.23
CA LYS A 152 -10.64 5.79 1.23
C LYS A 152 -10.84 7.17 1.87
N LYS A 153 -11.63 7.23 2.95
CA LYS A 153 -11.87 8.49 3.70
C LYS A 153 -10.58 9.03 4.32
N LEU A 154 -9.71 8.16 4.82
CA LEU A 154 -8.45 8.54 5.46
C LEU A 154 -7.42 9.02 4.42
N LEU A 155 -7.23 8.28 3.34
CA LEU A 155 -6.32 8.61 2.25
C LEU A 155 -6.69 9.93 1.58
N ARG A 156 -7.98 10.20 1.36
CA ARG A 156 -8.44 11.51 0.85
C ARG A 156 -8.06 12.67 1.77
N LYS A 157 -8.07 12.47 3.10
CA LYS A 157 -7.62 13.49 4.05
C LYS A 157 -6.11 13.69 4.00
N GLU A 158 -5.33 12.63 3.83
CA GLU A 158 -3.88 12.72 3.72
C GLU A 158 -3.45 13.36 2.38
N LEU A 159 -4.19 13.12 1.28
CA LEU A 159 -3.98 13.79 0.00
C LEU A 159 -4.18 15.30 0.13
N LYS A 160 -5.30 15.72 0.73
CA LYS A 160 -5.57 17.15 1.00
C LYS A 160 -4.53 17.83 1.88
N LYS A 161 -3.75 17.05 2.65
CA LYS A 161 -2.67 17.54 3.52
C LYS A 161 -1.28 17.44 2.87
N GLY A 162 -1.19 17.02 1.61
CA GLY A 162 0.07 16.88 0.88
C GLY A 162 0.99 15.78 1.42
N ARG A 163 0.45 14.79 2.15
CA ARG A 163 1.25 13.70 2.76
C ARG A 163 1.34 12.45 1.89
N ILE A 164 0.58 12.42 0.80
CA ILE A 164 0.55 11.37 -0.21
C ILE A 164 0.42 12.08 -1.56
N ASN A 165 1.21 11.66 -2.54
CA ASN A 165 1.13 12.21 -3.90
C ASN A 165 -0.08 11.64 -4.65
N LYS A 166 -0.43 12.28 -5.77
CA LYS A 166 -1.63 11.95 -6.56
C LYS A 166 -1.59 10.50 -7.08
N CYS A 167 -0.44 10.04 -7.57
CA CYS A 167 -0.29 8.68 -8.12
C CYS A 167 -0.40 7.58 -7.06
N THR A 168 0.20 7.76 -5.90
CA THR A 168 0.09 6.81 -4.78
C THR A 168 -1.35 6.76 -4.28
N TYR A 169 -2.00 7.92 -4.18
CA TYR A 169 -3.42 7.98 -3.85
C TYR A 169 -4.28 7.28 -4.91
N GLY A 170 -4.07 7.56 -6.19
CA GLY A 170 -4.79 6.95 -7.31
C GLY A 170 -4.68 5.43 -7.31
N ASN A 171 -3.46 4.91 -7.17
CA ASN A 171 -3.21 3.47 -7.09
C ASN A 171 -3.98 2.83 -5.93
N LEU A 172 -3.88 3.39 -4.72
CA LEU A 172 -4.60 2.87 -3.56
C LEU A 172 -6.12 2.96 -3.75
N MET A 173 -6.64 4.05 -4.32
CA MET A 173 -8.08 4.20 -4.56
C MET A 173 -8.59 3.17 -5.56
N TRP A 174 -7.82 2.89 -6.61
CA TRP A 174 -8.11 1.85 -7.59
C TRP A 174 -8.10 0.45 -6.96
N ARG A 175 -7.05 0.10 -6.19
CA ARG A 175 -6.96 -1.17 -5.46
C ARG A 175 -8.10 -1.39 -4.46
N LEU A 176 -8.53 -0.31 -3.80
CA LEU A 176 -9.64 -0.31 -2.85
C LEU A 176 -11.01 -0.21 -3.54
N SER A 177 -11.08 0.03 -4.84
CA SER A 177 -12.32 -0.03 -5.62
C SER A 177 -12.61 -1.49 -5.99
N ARG A 178 -13.81 -1.96 -5.63
CA ARG A 178 -14.30 -3.29 -5.99
C ARG A 178 -15.73 -3.09 -6.53
N PRO A 179 -15.98 -3.29 -7.85
CA PRO A 179 -15.00 -3.65 -8.89
C PRO A 179 -13.92 -2.58 -9.11
N MET A 180 -12.80 -2.99 -9.71
CA MET A 180 -11.69 -2.09 -10.04
C MET A 180 -12.10 -1.15 -11.17
N ASP A 181 -11.95 0.15 -10.97
CA ASP A 181 -12.29 1.19 -11.95
C ASP A 181 -11.06 1.95 -12.44
N THR A 182 -10.62 1.69 -13.67
CA THR A 182 -9.43 2.31 -14.26
C THR A 182 -9.54 3.82 -14.43
N GLN A 183 -10.75 4.38 -14.47
CA GLN A 183 -10.95 5.82 -14.51
C GLN A 183 -10.32 6.50 -13.28
N ILE A 184 -10.32 5.83 -12.14
CA ILE A 184 -9.66 6.31 -10.92
C ILE A 184 -8.16 6.54 -11.17
N LEU A 185 -7.47 5.70 -11.94
CA LEU A 185 -6.06 5.90 -12.24
C LEU A 185 -5.86 7.14 -13.12
N LEU A 186 -6.65 7.26 -14.19
CA LEU A 186 -6.59 8.39 -15.14
C LEU A 186 -6.85 9.73 -14.44
N ASP A 187 -7.85 9.79 -13.56
CA ASP A 187 -8.18 10.98 -12.78
C ASP A 187 -7.06 11.35 -11.77
N ASN A 188 -6.18 10.39 -11.46
CA ASN A 188 -5.16 10.49 -10.41
C ASN A 188 -3.72 10.43 -10.94
N GLY A 189 -3.48 10.96 -12.14
CA GLY A 189 -2.13 11.21 -12.66
C GLY A 189 -1.48 10.00 -13.30
N TYR A 190 -2.27 9.03 -13.76
CA TYR A 190 -1.79 7.97 -14.64
C TYR A 190 -2.17 8.30 -16.08
N VAL A 191 -1.32 7.91 -17.00
CA VAL A 191 -1.64 7.90 -18.43
C VAL A 191 -1.70 6.47 -18.94
N MET A 192 -2.62 6.23 -19.88
CA MET A 192 -2.72 4.95 -20.57
C MET A 192 -1.76 4.97 -21.76
N GLU A 193 -0.92 3.95 -21.84
CA GLU A 193 -0.09 3.64 -23.00
C GLU A 193 -0.51 2.28 -23.55
N GLU A 194 -0.55 2.13 -24.86
CA GLU A 194 -0.77 0.83 -25.48
C GLU A 194 0.59 0.19 -25.77
N LYS A 195 0.81 -1.04 -25.26
CA LYS A 195 2.00 -1.86 -25.54
C LYS A 195 1.53 -3.20 -26.06
N ASP A 196 1.91 -3.54 -27.28
CA ASP A 196 1.54 -4.79 -27.95
C ASP A 196 0.02 -5.05 -27.97
N GLY A 197 -0.78 -4.01 -28.16
CA GLY A 197 -2.25 -4.10 -28.14
C GLY A 197 -2.88 -4.16 -26.75
N VAL A 198 -2.08 -4.04 -25.68
CA VAL A 198 -2.54 -4.13 -24.29
C VAL A 198 -2.40 -2.78 -23.59
N PRO A 199 -3.48 -2.26 -22.95
CA PRO A 199 -3.42 -1.01 -22.21
C PRO A 199 -2.58 -1.17 -20.93
N HIS A 200 -1.61 -0.29 -20.76
CA HIS A 200 -0.74 -0.18 -19.61
C HIS A 200 -0.88 1.21 -18.97
N PHE A 201 -1.08 1.27 -17.66
CA PHE A 201 -1.19 2.54 -16.96
C PHE A 201 0.14 2.88 -16.30
N LYS A 202 0.82 3.92 -16.78
CA LYS A 202 2.05 4.43 -16.15
C LYS A 202 1.73 5.64 -15.26
N PRO A 203 2.39 5.78 -14.10
CA PRO A 203 2.31 7.01 -13.33
C PRO A 203 2.99 8.16 -14.09
N ASP A 204 2.33 9.30 -14.12
CA ASP A 204 2.78 10.58 -14.69
C ASP A 204 2.66 11.68 -13.62
N CYS A 205 3.10 11.35 -12.41
CA CYS A 205 3.18 12.29 -11.31
C CYS A 205 4.65 12.63 -11.07
N GLU A 206 4.96 13.93 -11.13
CA GLU A 206 6.22 14.52 -10.66
C GLU A 206 6.42 14.31 -9.15
#